data_AF-A0A1B6L1K3-F1
#
_entry.id   AF-A0A1B6L1K3-F1
#
_cell.length_a   1.000
_cell.length_b   1.000
_cell.length_c   1.000
_cell.angle_alpha   90.00
_cell.angle_beta   90.00
_cell.angle_gamma   90.00
#
_symmetry.space_group_name_H-M   'P 1'
#
loop_
_entity.id
_entity.type
_entity.pdbx_description
1 polymer ?
#
loop_
_entity_poly.entity_id
_entity_poly.type
_entity_poly.pdbx_seq_one_letter_code
_entity_poly.pdbx_strand_id
1 'polypeptide(L)'
;MKFSLPLGRHNLYRMMRNQWKVARKRRIVETNAEKVLLNNNIEVVDANEYLEPARRSFDFSTIVGLAPLPVPKDENHPMYKEQPCYLYRDHSVLLEGLPQALALTNTVQLEANTLPPRIQGLVDKVQLPNQD
;
A
#
# COMPACT_ATOMS: atom_id res chain seq x y z
N MET A 1 -1.34 -11.59 18.88
CA MET A 1 0.08 -11.44 19.25
C MET A 1 0.43 -9.98 19.47
N LYS A 2 0.86 -9.61 20.70
CA LYS A 2 1.13 -8.22 21.15
C LYS A 2 2.34 -7.55 20.47
N PHE A 3 3.13 -8.29 19.69
CA PHE A 3 4.32 -7.79 18.97
C PHE A 3 4.03 -7.03 17.66
N SER A 4 2.78 -7.02 17.19
CA SER A 4 2.42 -6.37 15.91
C SER A 4 2.30 -4.84 16.00
N LEU A 5 1.92 -4.31 17.16
CA LEU A 5 1.72 -2.87 17.41
C LEU A 5 3.00 -2.03 17.27
N PRO A 6 4.16 -2.44 17.85
CA PRO A 6 5.42 -1.71 17.65
C PRO A 6 5.89 -1.74 16.19
N LEU A 7 5.75 -2.88 15.51
CA LEU A 7 6.12 -3.05 14.09
C LEU A 7 5.26 -2.21 13.13
N GLY A 8 4.02 -1.90 13.53
CA GLY A 8 3.13 -1.00 12.81
C GLY A 8 3.60 0.46 12.80
N ARG A 9 4.31 0.92 13.84
CA ARG A 9 4.76 2.32 13.99
C ARG A 9 5.82 2.73 12.96
N HIS A 10 6.60 1.79 12.45
CA HIS A 10 7.71 2.08 11.52
C HIS A 10 7.46 1.58 10.09
N ASN A 11 6.22 1.38 9.66
CA ASN A 11 5.87 0.81 8.35
C ASN A 11 6.45 -0.60 8.04
N LEU A 12 7.17 -1.23 8.99
CA LEU A 12 7.72 -2.59 8.87
C LEU A 12 6.64 -3.63 8.62
N TYR A 13 5.45 -3.41 9.19
CA TYR A 13 4.28 -4.26 8.96
C TYR A 13 3.85 -4.30 7.48
N ARG A 14 3.97 -3.18 6.74
CA ARG A 14 3.67 -3.14 5.30
C ARG A 14 4.70 -3.93 4.50
N MET A 15 5.98 -3.78 4.85
CA MET A 15 7.08 -4.52 4.21
C MET A 15 6.95 -6.04 4.45
N MET A 16 6.70 -6.47 5.68
CA MET A 16 6.46 -7.89 6.00
C MET A 16 5.26 -8.46 5.25
N ARG A 17 4.13 -7.74 5.19
CA ARG A 17 2.97 -8.20 4.41
C ARG A 17 3.27 -8.32 2.92
N ASN A 18 4.05 -7.40 2.35
CA ASN A 18 4.49 -7.48 0.96
C ASN A 18 5.42 -8.68 0.75
N GLN A 19 6.39 -8.90 1.65
CA GLN A 19 7.27 -10.06 1.63
C GLN A 19 6.46 -11.37 1.66
N TRP A 20 5.46 -11.46 2.55
CA TRP A 20 4.57 -12.61 2.63
C TRP A 20 3.70 -12.78 1.38
N LYS A 21 3.20 -11.69 0.79
CA LYS A 21 2.44 -11.72 -0.46
C LYS A 21 3.28 -12.25 -1.62
N VAL A 22 4.54 -11.82 -1.73
CA VAL A 22 5.49 -12.29 -2.75
C VAL A 22 5.87 -13.75 -2.49
N ALA A 23 6.22 -14.11 -1.25
CA ALA A 23 6.56 -15.47 -0.86
C ALA A 23 5.40 -16.47 -0.97
N ARG A 24 4.15 -16.00 -0.98
CA ARG A 24 2.96 -16.85 -1.20
C ARG A 24 2.94 -17.45 -2.60
N LYS A 25 3.48 -16.76 -3.59
CA LYS A 25 3.66 -17.29 -4.95
C LYS A 25 5.01 -18.04 -4.99
N ARG A 26 5.06 -19.23 -4.41
CA ARG A 26 6.23 -20.11 -4.55
C ARG A 26 6.42 -20.40 -6.04
N ARG A 27 7.50 -19.90 -6.63
CA ARG A 27 7.91 -20.38 -7.96
C ARG A 27 8.26 -21.85 -7.81
N ILE A 28 7.71 -22.68 -8.69
CA ILE A 28 8.10 -24.08 -8.79
C ILE A 28 9.58 -24.07 -9.16
N VAL A 29 10.41 -24.64 -8.28
CA VAL A 29 11.84 -24.75 -8.51
C VAL A 29 12.06 -25.96 -9.41
N GLU A 30 12.76 -25.78 -10.51
CA GLU A 30 13.19 -26.89 -11.36
C GLU A 30 14.23 -27.73 -10.60
N THR A 31 13.82 -28.89 -10.10
CA THR A 31 14.63 -29.76 -9.24
C THR A 31 15.56 -30.70 -10.01
N ASN A 32 15.56 -30.65 -11.36
CA ASN A 32 16.23 -31.63 -12.25
C ASN A 32 15.85 -33.10 -11.96
N ALA A 33 14.77 -33.36 -11.22
CA ALA A 33 14.36 -34.70 -10.80
C ALA A 33 14.08 -35.63 -11.99
N GLU A 34 13.47 -35.10 -13.05
CA GLU A 34 13.20 -35.82 -14.30
C GLU A 34 14.47 -36.47 -14.88
N LYS A 35 15.57 -35.70 -14.96
CA LYS A 35 16.85 -36.20 -15.48
C LYS A 35 17.40 -37.35 -14.63
N VAL A 36 17.26 -37.27 -13.31
CA VAL A 36 17.72 -38.31 -12.39
C VAL A 36 16.87 -39.57 -12.51
N LEU A 37 15.55 -39.45 -12.66
CA LEU A 37 14.64 -40.59 -12.81
C LEU A 37 14.88 -41.32 -14.14
N LEU A 38 15.06 -40.59 -15.24
CA LEU A 38 15.40 -41.17 -16.54
C LEU A 38 16.73 -41.93 -16.50
N ASN A 39 17.75 -41.37 -15.83
CA ASN A 39 19.05 -42.04 -15.66
C ASN A 39 18.96 -43.35 -14.85
N ASN A 40 17.93 -43.51 -14.02
CA ASN A 40 17.68 -44.71 -13.23
C ASN A 40 16.70 -45.69 -13.92
N ASN A 41 16.39 -45.49 -15.21
CA ASN A 41 15.42 -46.27 -15.97
C ASN A 41 14.00 -46.26 -15.36
N ILE A 42 13.61 -45.14 -14.73
CA ILE A 42 12.25 -44.94 -14.22
C ILE A 42 11.48 -44.10 -15.25
N GLU A 43 10.33 -44.61 -15.69
CA GLU A 43 9.45 -43.88 -16.61
C GLU A 43 8.86 -42.64 -15.92
N VAL A 44 8.99 -41.49 -16.60
CA VAL A 44 8.40 -40.22 -16.17
C VAL A 44 7.20 -39.94 -17.07
N VAL A 45 6.02 -39.77 -16.46
CA VAL A 45 4.77 -39.50 -17.18
C VAL A 45 4.22 -38.15 -16.72
N ASP A 46 3.68 -37.35 -17.64
CA ASP A 46 3.10 -36.05 -17.30
C ASP A 46 1.75 -36.25 -16.59
N ALA A 47 1.62 -35.66 -15.39
CA ALA A 47 0.38 -35.70 -14.63
C ALA A 47 -0.78 -35.01 -15.37
N ASN A 48 -0.50 -34.04 -16.24
CA ASN A 48 -1.52 -33.33 -17.00
C ASN A 48 -2.29 -34.23 -17.98
N GLU A 49 -1.73 -35.35 -18.41
CA GLU A 49 -2.40 -36.32 -19.29
C GLU A 49 -3.57 -37.02 -18.59
N TYR A 50 -3.56 -37.07 -17.25
CA TYR A 50 -4.58 -37.70 -16.43
C TYR A 50 -5.49 -36.69 -15.72
N LEU A 51 -5.22 -35.39 -15.86
CA LEU A 51 -6.08 -34.34 -15.32
C LEU A 51 -7.25 -34.10 -16.27
N GLU A 52 -8.44 -33.90 -15.70
CA GLU A 52 -9.61 -33.46 -16.47
C GLU A 52 -9.27 -32.17 -17.25
N PRO A 53 -9.80 -32.00 -18.49
CA PRO A 53 -9.49 -30.84 -19.30
C PRO A 53 -9.77 -29.55 -18.53
N ALA A 54 -8.85 -28.61 -18.62
CA ALA A 54 -8.95 -27.33 -17.94
C ALA A 54 -10.33 -26.70 -18.17
N ARG A 55 -10.98 -26.25 -17.09
CA ARG A 55 -12.27 -25.56 -17.16
C ARG A 55 -12.17 -24.43 -18.18
N ARG A 56 -13.18 -24.30 -19.05
CA ARG A 56 -13.26 -23.27 -20.09
C ARG A 56 -12.88 -21.90 -19.51
N SER A 57 -11.78 -21.34 -19.99
CA SER A 57 -11.42 -19.95 -19.74
C SER A 57 -12.39 -19.07 -20.55
N PHE A 58 -13.20 -18.28 -19.88
CA PHE A 58 -14.01 -17.27 -20.55
C PHE A 58 -13.11 -16.11 -20.95
N ASP A 59 -13.17 -15.72 -22.22
CA ASP A 59 -12.54 -14.48 -22.67
C ASP A 59 -13.46 -13.30 -22.33
N PHE A 60 -13.05 -12.48 -21.36
CA PHE A 60 -13.79 -11.29 -20.95
C PHE A 60 -13.37 -10.04 -21.74
N SER A 61 -12.46 -10.15 -22.72
CA SER A 61 -11.97 -9.02 -23.52
C SER A 61 -13.07 -8.29 -24.30
N THR A 62 -14.12 -9.02 -24.69
CA THR A 62 -15.22 -8.51 -25.52
C THR A 62 -16.38 -7.92 -24.71
N ILE A 63 -16.37 -8.08 -23.38
CA ILE A 63 -17.46 -7.59 -22.53
C ILE A 63 -17.19 -6.11 -22.23
N VAL A 64 -17.73 -5.25 -23.09
CA VAL A 64 -17.76 -3.80 -22.85
C VAL A 64 -18.78 -3.55 -21.73
N GLY A 65 -18.30 -3.30 -20.51
CA GLY A 65 -19.17 -2.93 -19.39
C GLY A 65 -19.89 -1.59 -19.64
N LEU A 66 -20.88 -1.26 -18.81
CA LEU A 66 -21.60 0.04 -18.89
C LEU A 66 -20.68 1.27 -18.74
N ALA A 67 -19.51 1.09 -18.13
CA ALA A 67 -18.55 2.17 -17.89
C ALA A 67 -17.27 1.94 -18.72
N PRO A 68 -16.69 3.00 -19.30
CA PRO A 68 -15.39 2.91 -19.95
C PRO A 68 -14.35 2.42 -18.93
N LEU A 69 -13.40 1.63 -19.43
CA LEU A 69 -12.27 1.17 -18.62
C LEU A 69 -11.50 2.40 -18.08
N PRO A 70 -11.03 2.34 -16.82
CA PRO A 70 -10.22 3.42 -16.27
C PRO A 70 -8.96 3.59 -17.14
N VAL A 71 -8.63 4.85 -17.45
CA VAL A 71 -7.43 5.17 -18.24
C VAL A 71 -6.19 4.65 -17.50
N PRO A 72 -5.27 3.94 -18.18
CA PRO A 72 -4.05 3.47 -17.57
C PRO A 72 -3.22 4.64 -17.02
N LYS A 73 -2.60 4.44 -15.85
CA LYS A 73 -1.77 5.46 -15.17
C LYS A 73 -0.33 5.41 -15.66
N ASP A 74 -0.18 5.49 -16.98
CA ASP A 74 1.11 5.41 -17.66
C ASP A 74 1.49 6.79 -18.22
N GLU A 75 2.64 6.88 -18.89
CA GLU A 75 3.13 8.12 -19.53
C GLU A 75 2.19 8.62 -20.64
N ASN A 76 1.32 7.74 -21.16
CA ASN A 76 0.29 8.08 -22.14
C ASN A 76 -1.00 8.64 -21.50
N HIS A 77 -1.05 8.86 -20.19
CA HIS A 77 -2.21 9.44 -19.53
C HIS A 77 -2.34 10.94 -19.89
N PRO A 78 -3.54 11.47 -20.21
CA PRO A 78 -3.71 12.85 -20.66
C PRO A 78 -3.28 13.91 -19.63
N MET A 79 -3.27 13.55 -18.35
CA MET A 79 -2.79 14.40 -17.25
C MET A 79 -1.37 14.04 -16.77
N TYR A 80 -0.63 13.21 -17.51
CA TYR A 80 0.74 12.87 -17.17
C TYR A 80 1.64 14.12 -17.24
N LYS A 81 2.57 14.22 -16.30
CA LYS A 81 3.61 15.26 -16.25
C LYS A 81 4.92 14.56 -15.91
N GLU A 82 6.00 14.95 -16.59
CA GLU A 82 7.34 14.39 -16.33
C GLU A 82 7.84 14.71 -14.92
N GLN A 83 7.52 15.90 -14.41
CA GLN A 83 7.91 16.29 -13.07
C GLN A 83 7.02 15.61 -12.01
N PRO A 84 7.60 14.85 -11.07
CA PRO A 84 6.83 14.21 -10.01
C PRO A 84 6.23 15.25 -9.06
N CYS A 85 4.94 15.11 -8.77
CA CYS A 85 4.23 15.92 -7.79
C CYS A 85 3.95 15.08 -6.54
N TYR A 86 4.51 15.49 -5.41
CA TYR A 86 4.28 14.83 -4.12
C TYR A 86 2.96 15.32 -3.50
N LEU A 87 2.09 14.38 -3.13
CA LEU A 87 0.78 14.66 -2.55
C LEU A 87 0.75 14.24 -1.08
N TYR A 88 0.33 15.16 -0.21
CA TYR A 88 0.04 14.87 1.19
C TYR A 88 -1.48 14.62 1.35
N ARG A 89 -1.86 13.53 2.02
CA ARG A 89 -3.25 13.11 2.28
C ARG A 89 -3.40 12.66 3.73
N ASP A 90 -4.62 12.37 4.17
CA ASP A 90 -4.93 11.96 5.55
C ASP A 90 -4.16 10.72 6.05
N HIS A 91 -3.72 9.85 5.14
CA HIS A 91 -2.94 8.66 5.44
C HIS A 91 -1.42 8.85 5.26
N SER A 92 -0.98 10.05 4.88
CA SER A 92 0.42 10.40 4.80
C SER A 92 0.93 10.74 6.20
N VAL A 93 1.92 9.98 6.68
CA VAL A 93 2.54 10.22 7.99
C VAL A 93 3.93 10.78 7.75
N LEU A 94 4.15 12.02 8.21
CA LEU A 94 5.46 12.67 8.18
C LEU A 94 6.44 11.95 9.12
N LEU A 95 7.71 11.83 8.72
CA LEU A 95 8.72 11.10 9.50
C LEU A 95 9.14 11.89 10.74
N GLU A 96 9.40 13.19 10.57
CA GLU A 96 9.83 14.06 11.67
C GLU A 96 8.64 14.75 12.34
N GLY A 97 7.45 14.68 11.75
CA GLY A 97 6.25 15.32 12.27
C GLY A 97 6.26 16.83 12.06
N LEU A 98 6.19 17.59 13.16
CA LEU A 98 6.02 19.04 13.13
C LEU A 98 7.19 19.80 12.48
N PRO A 99 8.47 19.51 12.75
CA PRO A 99 9.60 20.17 12.08
C PRO A 99 9.53 20.04 10.55
N GLN A 100 9.22 18.84 10.05
CA GLN A 100 9.03 18.61 8.62
C GLN A 100 7.82 19.38 8.08
N ALA A 101 6.72 19.45 8.81
CA ALA A 101 5.56 20.24 8.40
C ALA A 101 5.90 21.74 8.27
N LEU A 102 6.58 22.31 9.27
CA LEU A 102 7.01 23.70 9.27
C LEU A 102 7.90 24.05 8.07
N ALA A 103 8.84 23.16 7.73
CA ALA A 103 9.71 23.33 6.57
C ALA A 103 8.93 23.28 5.25
N LEU A 104 7.97 22.36 5.12
CA LEU A 104 7.13 22.24 3.91
C LEU A 104 6.22 23.45 3.69
N THR A 105 5.69 24.04 4.76
CA THR A 105 4.79 25.20 4.69
C THR A 105 5.51 26.54 4.76
N ASN A 106 6.83 26.54 4.99
CA ASN A 106 7.63 27.74 5.25
C ASN A 106 7.04 28.60 6.38
N THR A 107 6.67 27.95 7.49
CA THR A 107 6.06 28.60 8.66
C THR A 107 6.90 28.37 9.91
N VAL A 108 6.70 29.22 10.92
CA VAL A 108 7.37 29.11 12.22
C VAL A 108 6.33 28.82 13.30
N GLN A 109 6.69 27.96 14.26
CA GLN A 109 5.92 27.78 15.48
C GLN A 109 6.35 28.84 16.50
N LEU A 110 5.40 29.66 16.96
CA LEU A 110 5.67 30.71 17.95
C LEU A 110 5.95 30.10 19.33
N GLU A 111 4.91 29.58 19.96
CA GLU A 111 4.95 28.99 21.30
C GLU A 111 4.15 27.69 21.28
N ALA A 112 4.64 26.68 22.00
CA ALA A 112 3.95 25.42 22.11
C ALA A 112 2.68 25.58 22.96
N ASN A 113 1.54 25.18 22.40
CA ASN A 113 0.24 25.11 23.09
C ASN A 113 -0.37 26.45 23.52
N THR A 114 0.10 27.59 23.01
CA THR A 114 -0.54 28.87 23.29
C THR A 114 -1.33 29.37 22.08
N LEU A 115 -2.58 29.75 22.34
CA LEU A 115 -3.39 30.49 21.38
C LEU A 115 -2.97 31.96 21.38
N PRO A 116 -3.19 32.70 20.28
CA PRO A 116 -2.98 34.14 20.26
C PRO A 116 -3.69 34.86 21.43
N PRO A 117 -3.09 35.92 22.01
CA PRO A 117 -3.61 36.58 23.22
C PRO A 117 -5.03 37.12 23.04
N ARG A 118 -5.36 37.54 21.81
CA ARG A 118 -6.72 37.98 21.45
C ARG A 118 -7.76 36.88 21.62
N ILE A 119 -7.41 35.63 21.31
CA ILE A 119 -8.31 34.48 21.43
C ILE A 119 -8.41 34.06 22.90
N GLN A 120 -7.30 34.07 23.63
CA GLN A 120 -7.30 33.79 25.07
C GLN A 120 -8.28 34.71 25.82
N GLY A 121 -8.20 36.02 25.58
CA GLY A 121 -9.12 36.98 26.20
C GLY A 121 -10.59 36.87 25.75
N LEU A 122 -10.90 36.12 24.68
CA LEU A 122 -12.28 35.77 24.32
C LEU A 122 -12.75 34.53 25.09
N VAL A 123 -11.87 33.53 25.24
CA VAL A 123 -12.17 32.32 26.02
C VAL A 123 -12.46 32.68 27.48
N ASP A 124 -11.68 33.57 28.09
CA ASP A 124 -11.86 34.00 29.48
C ASP A 124 -13.21 34.69 29.73
N LYS A 125 -13.79 35.30 28.69
CA LYS A 125 -15.10 35.97 28.76
C LYS A 125 -16.26 35.00 28.58
N VAL A 126 -16.01 33.82 28.03
CA VAL A 126 -17.03 32.79 27.84
C VAL A 126 -17.05 31.93 29.09
N GLN A 127 -17.85 32.33 30.07
CA GLN A 127 -18.24 31.43 31.15
C GLN A 127 -19.34 30.51 30.63
N LEU A 128 -19.09 29.20 30.64
CA LEU A 128 -20.14 28.22 30.37
C LEU A 128 -21.15 28.29 31.53
N PRO A 129 -22.45 28.44 31.27
CA PRO A 129 -23.44 28.34 32.34
C PRO A 129 -23.36 26.92 32.90
N ASN A 130 -23.08 26.81 34.21
CA ASN A 130 -22.99 25.59 35.03
C ASN A 130 -21.60 24.91 35.11
N GLN A 131 -20.59 25.62 35.62
CA GLN A 131 -19.44 24.98 36.28
C GLN A 131 -19.38 25.46 37.73
N ASP A 132 -20.20 24.82 38.58
CA ASP A 132 -19.98 24.69 40.02
C ASP A 132 -19.10 23.46 40.28
#